data_AF-A0A7Y9UL48-F1
#
_entry.id   AF-A0A7Y9UL48-F1
#
_cell.length_a   1.000
_cell.length_b   1.000
_cell.length_c   1.000
_cell.angle_alpha   90.00
_cell.angle_beta   90.00
_cell.angle_gamma   90.00
#
_symmetry.space_group_name_H-M   'P 1'
#
loop_
_entity.id
_entity.type
_entity.pdbx_description
1 polymer ?
#
loop_
_entity_poly.entity_id
_entity_poly.type
_entity_poly.pdbx_seq_one_letter_code
_entity_poly.pdbx_strand_id
1 'polypeptide(L)'
;MNTRDAKRVLETALICAHQPLPVRELRQLFDGAVSADTVRMLLDGLAQDWQGRGVELVCVASGWRFQSRPEMRVHLDRLYPDKPARYSRATMETLSIVAYRQPVTRGDIEDIRGVTVSTQIVRQLEGHF
;
A
#
# COMPACT_ATOMS: atom_id res chain seq x y z
N MET A 1 -30.37 1.01 16.88
CA MET A 1 -29.91 0.31 15.67
C MET A 1 -29.57 -1.12 16.05
N ASN A 2 -29.97 -2.11 15.25
CA ASN A 2 -29.73 -3.52 15.58
C ASN A 2 -28.28 -3.91 15.27
N THR A 3 -27.71 -4.88 16.00
CA THR A 3 -26.31 -5.33 15.87
C THR A 3 -25.97 -5.74 14.44
N ARG A 4 -26.93 -6.39 13.74
CA ARG A 4 -26.77 -6.83 12.36
C ARG A 4 -26.67 -5.65 11.38
N ASP A 5 -27.43 -4.60 11.60
CA ASP A 5 -27.40 -3.41 10.73
C ASP A 5 -26.11 -2.63 10.95
N ALA A 6 -25.65 -2.53 12.20
CA ALA A 6 -24.36 -1.92 12.52
C ALA A 6 -23.19 -2.67 11.84
N LYS A 7 -23.18 -4.01 11.87
CA LYS A 7 -22.18 -4.81 11.15
C LYS A 7 -22.19 -4.53 9.64
N ARG A 8 -23.37 -4.45 9.01
CA ARG A 8 -23.49 -4.15 7.58
C ARG A 8 -22.94 -2.77 7.21
N VAL A 9 -23.20 -1.77 8.05
CA VAL A 9 -22.65 -0.42 7.86
C VAL A 9 -21.13 -0.44 7.93
N LEU A 10 -20.55 -1.08 8.95
CA LEU A 10 -19.10 -1.22 9.09
C LEU A 10 -18.47 -1.97 7.91
N GLU A 11 -19.06 -3.12 7.54
CA GLU A 11 -18.62 -3.93 6.40
C GLU A 11 -18.59 -3.11 5.11
N THR A 12 -19.69 -2.40 4.80
CA THR A 12 -19.79 -1.58 3.60
C THR A 12 -18.75 -0.44 3.60
N ALA A 13 -18.60 0.25 4.74
CA ALA A 13 -17.62 1.33 4.87
C ALA A 13 -16.18 0.81 4.64
N LEU A 14 -15.84 -0.33 5.22
CA LEU A 14 -14.50 -0.93 5.10
C LEU A 14 -14.20 -1.48 3.70
N ILE A 15 -15.22 -1.95 2.96
CA ILE A 15 -15.07 -2.41 1.57
C ILE A 15 -14.86 -1.21 0.63
N CYS A 16 -15.57 -0.11 0.87
CA CYS A 16 -15.47 1.11 0.06
C CYS A 16 -14.22 1.95 0.39
N ALA A 17 -13.58 1.73 1.54
CA ALA A 17 -12.42 2.49 1.95
C ALA A 17 -11.15 2.12 1.17
N HIS A 18 -10.44 3.13 0.67
CA HIS A 18 -9.13 2.96 0.03
C HIS A 18 -7.96 2.87 1.03
N GLN A 19 -8.18 3.28 2.28
CA GLN A 19 -7.18 3.31 3.34
C GLN A 19 -7.73 2.65 4.60
N PRO A 20 -6.88 2.13 5.50
CA PRO A 20 -7.31 1.63 6.80
C PRO A 20 -8.08 2.69 7.59
N LEU A 21 -9.24 2.30 8.13
CA LEU A 21 -10.11 3.18 8.91
C LEU A 21 -9.87 2.96 10.41
N PRO A 22 -9.49 4.00 11.18
CA PRO A 22 -9.38 3.90 12.62
C PRO A 22 -10.76 3.74 13.26
N VAL A 23 -10.80 3.09 14.44
CA VAL A 23 -12.05 2.88 15.21
C VAL A 23 -12.80 4.19 15.47
N ARG A 24 -12.06 5.30 15.62
CA ARG A 24 -12.64 6.64 15.81
C ARG A 24 -13.50 7.08 14.62
N GLU A 25 -13.07 6.84 13.39
CA GLU A 25 -13.81 7.20 12.17
C GLU A 25 -15.00 6.26 11.97
N LEU A 26 -14.81 4.96 12.18
CA LEU A 26 -15.89 3.98 12.13
C LEU A 26 -17.01 4.28 13.14
N ARG A 27 -16.65 4.83 14.31
CA ARG A 27 -17.62 5.28 15.32
C ARG A 27 -18.44 6.49 14.86
N GLN A 28 -17.86 7.37 14.03
CA GLN A 28 -18.56 8.56 13.52
C GLN A 28 -19.71 8.19 12.59
N LEU A 29 -19.67 7.03 11.94
CA LEU A 29 -20.77 6.51 11.11
C LEU A 29 -22.08 6.29 11.88
N PHE A 30 -22.02 6.30 13.20
CA PHE A 30 -23.15 6.08 14.08
C PHE A 30 -23.48 7.27 14.97
N ASP A 31 -22.98 8.48 14.64
CA ASP A 31 -23.21 9.72 15.41
C ASP A 31 -22.90 9.57 16.91
N GLY A 32 -21.94 8.71 17.26
CA GLY A 32 -21.56 8.45 18.65
C GLY A 32 -22.52 7.57 19.45
N ALA A 33 -23.59 7.04 18.84
CA ALA A 33 -24.53 6.11 19.49
C ALA A 33 -23.90 4.76 19.87
N VAL A 34 -22.72 4.44 19.32
CA VAL A 34 -21.98 3.20 19.56
C VAL A 34 -20.65 3.53 20.22
N SER A 35 -20.28 2.80 21.28
CA SER A 35 -18.99 2.98 21.97
C SER A 35 -17.84 2.40 21.15
N ALA A 36 -16.61 2.83 21.42
CA ALA A 36 -15.42 2.30 20.75
C ALA A 36 -15.24 0.79 20.99
N ASP A 37 -15.58 0.30 22.19
CA ASP A 37 -15.46 -1.11 22.53
C ASP A 37 -16.52 -1.96 21.81
N THR A 38 -17.75 -1.44 21.67
CA THR A 38 -18.76 -2.11 20.85
C THR A 38 -18.33 -2.17 19.38
N VAL A 39 -17.76 -1.08 18.82
CA VAL A 39 -17.22 -1.13 17.45
C VAL A 39 -16.14 -2.20 17.31
N ARG A 40 -15.18 -2.29 18.26
CA ARG A 40 -14.16 -3.35 18.25
C ARG A 40 -14.77 -4.74 18.28
N MET A 41 -15.72 -4.99 19.18
CA MET A 41 -16.43 -6.27 19.26
C MET A 41 -17.15 -6.63 17.95
N LEU A 42 -17.78 -5.64 17.30
CA LEU A 42 -18.44 -5.84 16.00
C LEU A 42 -17.43 -6.17 14.90
N LEU A 43 -16.27 -5.51 14.90
CA LEU A 43 -15.18 -5.75 13.94
C LEU A 43 -14.56 -7.12 14.14
N ASP A 44 -14.31 -7.55 15.38
CA ASP A 44 -13.82 -8.90 15.67
C ASP A 44 -14.83 -9.96 15.20
N GLY A 45 -16.11 -9.74 15.48
CA GLY A 45 -17.18 -10.60 14.96
C GLY A 45 -17.23 -10.62 13.43
N LEU A 46 -17.03 -9.48 12.78
CA LEU A 46 -17.00 -9.39 11.32
C LEU A 46 -15.77 -10.11 10.74
N ALA A 47 -14.61 -10.02 11.40
CA ALA A 47 -13.41 -10.75 11.00
C ALA A 47 -13.63 -12.27 11.06
N GLN A 48 -14.37 -12.76 12.05
CA GLN A 48 -14.79 -14.15 12.14
C GLN A 48 -15.77 -14.53 11.01
N ASP A 49 -16.77 -13.69 10.74
CA ASP A 49 -17.77 -13.91 9.68
C ASP A 49 -17.12 -14.01 8.26
N TRP A 50 -15.95 -13.40 8.09
CA TRP A 50 -15.16 -13.40 6.85
C TRP A 50 -14.06 -14.48 6.80
N GLN A 51 -13.99 -15.38 7.79
CA GLN A 51 -13.09 -16.53 7.70
C GLN A 51 -13.48 -17.46 6.54
N GLY A 52 -12.47 -18.04 5.89
CA GLY A 52 -12.65 -18.93 4.73
C GLY A 52 -12.99 -18.23 3.41
N ARG A 53 -13.16 -16.90 3.39
CA ARG A 53 -13.33 -16.11 2.15
C ARG A 53 -11.98 -15.67 1.59
N GLY A 54 -11.90 -15.36 0.30
CA GLY A 54 -10.65 -14.89 -0.35
C GLY A 54 -10.18 -13.49 0.09
N VAL A 55 -11.03 -12.75 0.80
CA VAL A 55 -10.73 -11.45 1.41
C VAL A 55 -10.86 -11.60 2.93
N GLU A 56 -10.01 -10.91 3.67
CA GLU A 56 -10.00 -10.91 5.14
C GLU A 56 -10.01 -9.48 5.70
N LEU A 57 -10.63 -9.33 6.86
CA LEU A 57 -10.61 -8.11 7.64
C LEU A 57 -9.43 -8.16 8.62
N VAL A 58 -8.52 -7.18 8.55
CA VAL A 58 -7.32 -7.14 9.40
C VAL A 58 -7.22 -5.82 10.17
N CYS A 59 -6.64 -5.90 11.37
CA CYS A 59 -6.25 -4.74 12.17
C CYS A 59 -4.76 -4.45 11.96
N VAL A 60 -4.45 -3.26 11.46
CA VAL A 60 -3.10 -2.72 11.29
C VAL A 60 -2.90 -1.52 12.21
N ALA A 61 -1.66 -1.01 12.32
CA ALA A 61 -1.34 0.12 13.20
C ALA A 61 -2.20 1.38 12.93
N SER A 62 -2.57 1.62 11.68
CA SER A 62 -3.40 2.77 11.27
C SER A 62 -4.91 2.54 11.36
N GLY A 63 -5.38 1.31 11.61
CA GLY A 63 -6.81 1.00 11.69
C GLY A 63 -7.18 -0.36 11.10
N TRP A 64 -8.43 -0.49 10.67
CA TRP A 64 -9.00 -1.71 10.11
C TRP A 64 -9.17 -1.59 8.59
N ARG A 65 -8.91 -2.67 7.86
CA ARG A 65 -9.17 -2.73 6.41
C ARG A 65 -9.48 -4.14 5.95
N PHE A 66 -10.19 -4.23 4.82
CA PHE A 66 -10.19 -5.45 4.03
C PHE A 66 -8.94 -5.56 3.16
N GLN A 67 -8.41 -6.77 3.03
CA GLN A 67 -7.33 -7.09 2.11
C GLN A 67 -7.54 -8.49 1.52
N SER A 68 -6.97 -8.76 0.35
CA SER A 68 -6.94 -10.12 -0.19
C SER A 68 -6.05 -11.01 0.67
N ARG A 69 -6.43 -12.28 0.80
CA ARG A 69 -5.58 -13.27 1.46
C ARG A 69 -4.30 -13.50 0.66
N PRO A 70 -3.16 -13.78 1.32
CA PRO A 70 -1.88 -14.04 0.64
C PRO A 70 -1.97 -15.16 -0.40
N GLU A 71 -2.77 -16.19 -0.14
CA GLU A 71 -3.02 -17.32 -1.05
C GLU A 71 -3.61 -16.88 -2.39
N MET A 72 -4.39 -15.80 -2.42
CA MET A 72 -4.99 -15.29 -3.65
C MET A 72 -3.98 -14.58 -4.56
N ARG A 73 -2.80 -14.23 -4.04
CA ARG A 73 -1.81 -13.41 -4.75
C ARG A 73 -1.37 -14.03 -6.09
N VAL A 74 -1.14 -15.34 -6.12
CA VAL A 74 -0.76 -16.07 -7.35
C VAL A 74 -1.77 -15.92 -8.50
N HIS A 75 -3.04 -15.69 -8.15
CA HIS A 75 -4.11 -15.45 -9.13
C HIS A 75 -4.25 -13.96 -9.46
N LEU A 76 -4.15 -13.09 -8.45
CA LEU A 76 -4.33 -11.65 -8.59
C LEU A 76 -3.15 -10.95 -9.30
N ASP A 77 -1.94 -11.50 -9.23
CA ASP A 77 -0.77 -10.98 -9.96
C ASP A 77 -1.01 -10.94 -11.49
N ARG A 78 -1.97 -11.72 -12.01
CA ARG A 78 -2.37 -11.69 -13.44
C ARG A 78 -3.19 -10.45 -13.81
N LEU A 79 -3.89 -9.83 -12.85
CA LEU A 79 -4.63 -8.58 -13.07
C LEU A 79 -3.69 -7.36 -13.10
N TYR A 80 -2.67 -7.40 -12.25
CA TYR A 80 -1.65 -6.36 -12.14
C TYR A 80 -0.28 -7.00 -12.33
N PRO A 81 0.08 -7.41 -13.55
CA PRO A 81 1.41 -7.93 -13.80
C PRO A 81 2.40 -6.83 -13.38
N ASP A 82 3.22 -7.11 -12.36
CA ASP A 82 4.32 -6.25 -11.97
C ASP A 82 5.12 -5.98 -13.24
N LYS A 83 4.97 -4.78 -13.81
CA LYS A 83 5.85 -4.35 -14.89
C LYS A 83 7.17 -4.08 -14.17
N PRO A 84 8.21 -4.92 -14.35
CA PRO A 84 9.51 -4.57 -13.80
C PRO A 84 9.83 -3.15 -14.27
N ALA A 85 10.26 -2.30 -13.35
CA ALA A 85 10.61 -0.93 -13.67
C ALA A 85 11.60 -0.99 -14.84
N ARG A 86 11.14 -0.58 -16.03
CA ARG A 86 11.97 -0.60 -17.23
C ARG A 86 12.92 0.57 -17.13
N TYR A 87 14.06 0.34 -16.50
CA TYR A 87 15.14 1.31 -16.50
C TYR A 87 15.77 1.35 -17.89
N SER A 88 15.97 2.56 -18.40
CA SER A 88 16.69 2.72 -19.66
C SER A 88 18.14 2.26 -19.48
N ARG A 89 18.81 1.89 -20.59
CA ARG A 89 20.24 1.59 -20.58
C ARG A 89 21.04 2.73 -19.95
N ALA A 90 20.70 3.98 -20.27
CA ALA A 90 21.34 5.16 -19.71
C ALA A 90 21.15 5.28 -18.19
N THR A 91 19.98 4.90 -17.67
CA THR A 91 19.71 4.86 -16.22
C THR A 91 20.57 3.81 -15.53
N MET A 92 20.67 2.61 -16.09
CA MET A 92 21.49 1.52 -15.54
C MET A 92 22.99 1.83 -15.59
N GLU A 93 23.48 2.44 -16.68
CA GLU A 93 24.87 2.90 -16.79
C GLU A 93 25.21 4.00 -15.78
N THR A 94 24.26 4.90 -15.52
CA THR A 94 24.44 5.94 -14.50
C THR A 94 24.48 5.33 -13.11
N LEU A 95 23.57 4.41 -12.80
CA LEU A 95 23.52 3.70 -11.53
C LEU A 95 24.79 2.88 -11.26
N SER A 96 25.34 2.21 -12.28
CA SER A 96 26.57 1.42 -12.12
C SER A 96 27.77 2.30 -11.79
N ILE A 97 27.88 3.49 -12.39
CA ILE A 97 28.95 4.44 -12.05
C ILE A 97 28.82 4.89 -10.59
N VAL A 98 27.61 5.28 -10.16
CA VAL A 98 27.35 5.71 -8.77
C VAL A 98 27.71 4.60 -7.79
N ALA A 99 27.27 3.37 -8.03
CA ALA A 99 27.50 2.23 -7.13
C ALA A 99 28.99 1.91 -6.94
N TYR A 100 29.80 2.01 -7.99
CA TYR A 100 31.22 1.67 -7.94
C TYR A 100 32.15 2.83 -7.59
N ARG A 101 31.70 4.09 -7.77
CA ARG A 101 32.56 5.28 -7.66
C ARG A 101 32.07 6.31 -6.64
N GLN A 102 31.06 6.00 -5.84
CA GLN A 102 30.65 6.89 -4.76
C GLN A 102 31.82 7.19 -3.78
N PRO A 103 32.01 8.45 -3.37
CA PRO A 103 31.24 9.65 -3.75
C PRO A 103 31.62 10.16 -5.17
N VAL A 104 30.60 10.42 -5.99
CA VAL A 104 30.77 10.86 -7.39
C VAL A 104 29.80 12.01 -7.69
N THR A 105 30.23 13.01 -8.47
CA THR A 105 29.38 14.14 -8.88
C THR A 105 28.75 13.89 -10.23
N ARG A 106 27.74 14.71 -10.60
CA ARG A 106 27.15 14.67 -11.94
C ARG A 106 28.19 14.91 -13.04
N GLY A 107 29.13 15.82 -12.82
CA GLY A 107 30.20 16.11 -13.78
C GLY A 107 31.07 14.87 -14.02
N ASP A 108 31.47 14.19 -12.95
CA ASP A 108 32.29 12.97 -13.05
C ASP A 108 31.56 11.85 -13.82
N ILE A 109 30.24 11.71 -13.64
CA ILE A 109 29.43 10.73 -14.37
C ILE A 109 29.38 11.10 -15.87
N GLU A 110 29.19 12.37 -16.18
CA GLU A 110 29.17 12.87 -17.57
C GLU A 110 30.53 12.68 -18.24
N ASP A 111 31.63 12.92 -17.54
CA ASP A 111 33.00 12.68 -18.02
C ASP A 111 33.26 11.20 -18.31
N ILE A 112 32.79 10.29 -17.44
CA ILE A 112 32.93 8.84 -17.64
C ILE A 112 32.07 8.34 -18.80
N ARG A 113 30.84 8.87 -18.94
CA ARG A 113 29.90 8.43 -19.99
C ARG A 113 30.13 9.12 -21.33
N GLY A 114 30.83 10.25 -21.36
CA GLY A 114 31.02 11.09 -22.55
C GLY A 114 29.74 11.71 -23.09
N VAL A 115 28.64 11.69 -22.31
CA VAL A 115 27.33 12.24 -22.67
C VAL A 115 26.67 12.89 -21.47
N THR A 116 25.91 13.96 -21.71
CA THR A 116 25.15 14.65 -20.65
C THR A 116 24.15 13.70 -20.00
N VAL A 117 24.09 13.70 -18.68
CA VAL A 117 23.13 12.90 -17.91
C VAL A 117 21.86 13.72 -17.75
N SER A 118 20.72 13.13 -18.12
CA SER A 118 19.42 13.76 -17.94
C SER A 118 19.12 13.96 -16.44
N THR A 119 18.62 15.14 -16.08
CA THR A 119 18.16 15.43 -14.72
C THR A 119 17.04 14.47 -14.27
N GLN A 120 16.24 13.93 -15.20
CA GLN A 120 15.24 12.90 -14.87
C GLN A 120 15.88 11.59 -14.42
N ILE A 121 17.02 11.20 -15.00
CA ILE A 121 17.73 9.98 -14.59
C ILE A 121 18.26 10.14 -13.17
N VAL A 122 18.86 11.29 -12.85
CA VAL A 122 19.35 11.58 -11.50
C VAL A 122 18.22 11.54 -10.48
N ARG A 123 17.11 12.25 -10.74
CA ARG A 123 15.92 12.23 -9.85
C ARG A 123 15.31 10.84 -9.70
N GLN A 124 15.28 10.05 -10.77
CA GLN A 124 14.76 8.69 -10.73
C GLN A 124 15.62 7.78 -9.84
N LEU A 125 16.93 8.01 -9.78
CA LEU A 125 17.84 7.27 -8.91
C LEU A 125 17.77 7.76 -7.45
N GLU A 126 17.64 9.08 -7.22
CA GLU A 126 17.46 9.65 -5.87
C GLU A 126 16.24 9.09 -5.13
N GLY A 127 15.13 8.81 -5.83
CA GLY A 127 13.91 8.29 -5.20
C GLY A 127 14.01 6.86 -4.65
N HIS A 128 15.12 6.15 -4.88
CA HIS A 128 15.35 4.77 -4.45
C HIS A 128 16.47 4.61 -3.40
N PHE A 129 17.16 5.70 -3.05
CA PHE A 129 18.17 5.75 -1.98
C PHE A 129 17.67 6.61 -0.83
#